data_AF-A0AAW9IVP4-F1
#
_entry.id   AF-A0AAW9IVP4-F1
#
_cell.length_a   1.000
_cell.length_b   1.000
_cell.length_c   1.000
_cell.angle_alpha   90.00
_cell.angle_beta   90.00
_cell.angle_gamma   90.00
#
_symmetry.space_group_name_H-M   'P 1'
#
loop_
_entity.id
_entity.type
_entity.pdbx_description
1 polymer ?
#
loop_
_entity_poly.entity_id
_entity_poly.type
_entity_poly.pdbx_seq_one_letter_code
_entity_poly.pdbx_strand_id
1 'polypeptide(L)' 'MEARAIAKYVRMSPTKVGVVLDLIRGKNIQEAFAILQYTPKAAAVAINKVLKSAVANAENNHEM' A
#
# COMPACT_ATOMS: atom_id res chain seq x y z
N MET A 1 -1.38 14.46 11.73
CA MET A 1 -0.70 13.29 12.31
C MET A 1 -0.65 12.23 11.22
N GLU A 2 0.47 11.56 11.01
CA GLU A 2 0.67 10.65 9.87
C GLU A 2 1.06 9.25 10.36
N ALA A 3 0.29 8.24 9.96
CA ALA A 3 0.63 6.84 10.16
C ALA A 3 1.44 6.32 8.97
N ARG A 4 2.44 5.47 9.23
CA ARG A 4 3.30 4.88 8.20
C ARG A 4 3.55 3.41 8.44
N ALA A 5 3.75 2.66 7.36
CA ALA A 5 4.22 1.29 7.37
C ALA A 5 5.27 1.09 6.28
N ILE A 6 6.31 0.29 6.56
CA ILE A 6 7.44 0.07 5.64
C ILE A 6 7.73 -1.43 5.57
N ALA A 7 7.67 -2.00 4.35
CA ALA A 7 8.20 -3.34 4.09
C ALA A 7 9.62 -3.24 3.50
N LYS A 8 10.60 -3.78 4.23
CA LYS A 8 11.99 -3.85 3.78
C LYS A 8 12.28 -5.21 3.13
N TYR A 9 13.25 -5.22 2.22
CA TYR A 9 13.73 -6.45 1.55
C TYR A 9 12.67 -7.21 0.75
N VAL A 10 11.73 -6.49 0.14
CA VAL A 10 10.76 -7.08 -0.80
C VAL A 10 11.53 -7.68 -1.97
N ARG A 11 11.33 -8.98 -2.24
CA ARG A 11 12.00 -9.74 -3.31
C ARG A 11 11.43 -9.37 -4.69
N MET A 12 11.53 -8.10 -5.08
CA MET A 12 11.04 -7.59 -6.36
C MET A 12 11.87 -6.37 -6.79
N SER A 13 12.04 -6.19 -8.11
CA SER A 13 12.70 -4.99 -8.63
C SER A 13 11.90 -3.73 -8.29
N PRO A 14 12.55 -2.62 -7.89
CA PRO A 14 11.89 -1.35 -7.61
C PRO A 14 10.99 -0.85 -8.75
N THR A 15 11.41 -1.05 -10.01
CA THR A 15 10.64 -0.59 -11.18
C THR A 15 9.29 -1.31 -11.31
N LYS A 16 9.21 -2.60 -10.97
CA LYS A 16 7.95 -3.37 -10.99
C LYS A 16 6.98 -2.91 -9.91
N VAL A 17 7.50 -2.44 -8.78
CA VAL A 17 6.70 -1.93 -7.65
C VAL A 17 6.26 -0.49 -7.92
N GLY A 18 7.16 0.35 -8.46
CA GLY A 18 6.91 1.76 -8.76
C GLY A 18 5.67 1.99 -9.62
N VAL A 19 5.51 1.22 -10.70
CA VAL A 19 4.36 1.33 -11.60
C VAL A 19 3.02 1.17 -10.86
N VAL A 20 2.96 0.28 -9.86
CA VAL A 20 1.72 0.06 -9.09
C VAL A 20 1.55 1.13 -8.00
N LEU A 21 2.65 1.62 -7.42
CA LEU A 21 2.60 2.71 -6.45
C LEU A 21 2.08 4.01 -7.06
N ASP A 22 2.41 4.29 -8.31
CA ASP A 22 1.95 5.49 -9.00
C ASP A 22 0.42 5.47 -9.24
N LEU A 23 -0.21 4.30 -9.33
CA LEU A 23 -1.67 4.18 -9.48
C LEU A 23 -2.43 4.61 -8.22
N ILE A 24 -1.85 4.41 -7.04
CA ILE A 24 -2.52 4.63 -5.75
C ILE A 24 -2.08 5.92 -5.06
N ARG A 25 -1.06 6.61 -5.57
CA ARG A 25 -0.54 7.84 -4.95
C ARG A 25 -1.60 8.94 -5.02
N GLY A 26 -1.91 9.54 -3.87
CA GLY A 26 -2.92 10.61 -3.76
C GLY A 26 -4.38 10.14 -3.85
N LYS A 27 -4.62 8.82 -3.91
CA LYS A 27 -5.96 8.25 -3.87
C LYS A 27 -6.45 8.07 -2.44
N ASN A 28 -7.77 8.02 -2.27
CA ASN A 28 -8.37 7.64 -0.99
C ASN A 28 -8.11 6.16 -0.69
N ILE A 29 -8.11 5.77 0.58
CA ILE A 29 -7.83 4.43 1.08
C ILE A 29 -8.73 3.38 0.40
N GLN A 30 -10.04 3.62 0.32
CA GLN A 30 -10.98 2.68 -0.30
C GLN A 30 -10.71 2.51 -1.81
N GLU A 31 -10.43 3.61 -2.51
CA GLU A 31 -10.08 3.58 -3.93
C GLU A 31 -8.75 2.84 -4.16
N ALA A 32 -7.75 3.11 -3.33
CA ALA A 32 -6.46 2.43 -3.39
C ALA A 32 -6.60 0.91 -3.17
N PHE A 33 -7.45 0.48 -2.24
CA PHE A 33 -7.74 -0.95 -2.06
C PHE A 33 -8.41 -1.58 -3.28
N ALA A 34 -9.40 -0.91 -3.86
CA ALA A 34 -10.06 -1.37 -5.08
C ALA A 34 -9.06 -1.50 -6.23
N ILE A 35 -8.23 -0.47 -6.48
CA ILE A 35 -7.19 -0.49 -7.52
C ILE A 35 -6.24 -1.67 -7.29
N LEU A 36 -5.73 -1.86 -6.08
CA LEU A 36 -4.80 -2.94 -5.76
C LEU A 36 -5.44 -4.34 -5.89
N GLN A 37 -6.73 -4.47 -5.60
CA GLN A 37 -7.45 -5.75 -5.70
C GLN A 37 -7.62 -6.21 -7.16
N TYR A 38 -7.83 -5.27 -8.08
CA TYR A 38 -8.07 -5.58 -9.49
C TYR A 38 -6.85 -5.37 -10.39
N THR A 39 -5.70 -4.96 -9.84
CA THR A 39 -4.45 -4.84 -10.60
C THR A 39 -3.77 -6.20 -10.74
N PRO A 40 -3.62 -6.78 -11.96
CA PRO A 40 -3.03 -8.10 -12.17
C PRO A 40 -1.49 -8.02 -12.15
N LYS A 41 -0.91 -7.56 -11.03
CA LYS A 41 0.54 -7.47 -10.82
C LYS A 41 0.88 -8.07 -9.45
N ALA A 42 1.93 -8.88 -9.40
CA ALA A 42 2.42 -9.45 -8.14
C ALA A 42 2.79 -8.37 -7.09
N ALA A 43 3.24 -7.18 -7.55
CA ALA A 43 3.52 -6.04 -6.69
C ALA A 43 2.29 -5.58 -5.89
N ALA A 44 1.09 -5.70 -6.47
CA ALA A 44 -0.14 -5.26 -5.82
C ALA A 44 -0.42 -6.02 -4.52
N VAL A 45 -0.10 -7.32 -4.48
CA VAL A 45 -0.25 -8.14 -3.26
C VAL A 45 0.65 -7.64 -2.13
N ALA A 46 1.91 -7.33 -2.44
CA ALA A 46 2.86 -6.82 -1.45
C ALA A 46 2.45 -5.42 -0.95
N ILE A 47 2.05 -4.53 -1.87
CA ILE A 47 1.62 -3.17 -1.55
C ILE A 47 0.33 -3.19 -0.72
N ASN A 48 -0.64 -4.05 -1.05
CA ASN A 48 -1.90 -4.18 -0.31
C ASN A 48 -1.65 -4.58 1.15
N LYS A 49 -0.72 -5.50 1.42
CA LYS A 49 -0.33 -5.84 2.80
C LYS A 49 0.24 -4.65 3.57
N VAL A 50 1.10 -3.85 2.93
CA VAL A 50 1.68 -2.65 3.56
C VAL A 50 0.63 -1.59 3.81
N LEU A 51 -0.28 -1.37 2.86
CA LEU A 51 -1.38 -0.41 3.01
C LEU A 51 -2.30 -0.81 4.18
N LYS A 52 -2.66 -2.09 4.29
CA LYS A 52 -3.43 -2.60 5.45
C LYS A 52 -2.71 -2.34 6.78
N SER A 53 -1.40 -2.59 6.83
CA SER A 53 -0.62 -2.31 8.03
C SER A 53 -0.56 -0.82 8.37
N ALA A 54 -0.48 0.06 7.37
CA ALA A 54 -0.49 1.50 7.60
C ALA A 54 -1.84 1.99 8.16
N VAL A 55 -2.95 1.46 7.63
CA VAL A 55 -4.31 1.75 8.14
C VAL A 55 -4.46 1.25 9.57
N ALA A 56 -4.06 0.01 9.87
CA ALA A 56 -4.12 -0.53 11.23
C ALA A 56 -3.25 0.28 12.22
N ASN A 57 -2.11 0.83 11.78
CA ASN A 57 -1.30 1.72 12.60
C ASN A 57 -1.98 3.07 12.85
N ALA A 58 -2.74 3.59 11.89
CA ALA A 58 -3.53 4.80 12.07
C ALA A 58 -4.63 4.58 13.11
N GLU A 59 -5.38 3.49 12.98
CA GLU A 59 -6.48 3.13 13.87
C GLU A 59 -6.00 2.90 15.31
N ASN A 60 -4.97 2.05 15.50
CA ASN A 60 -4.57 1.61 16.84
C ASN A 60 -3.67 2.59 17.58
N ASN A 61 -2.77 3.30 16.89
CA ASN A 61 -1.76 4.14 17.57
C ASN A 61 -2.13 5.61 17.59
N HIS A 62 -3.12 6.02 16.80
CA HIS A 62 -3.49 7.42 16.66
C HIS A 62 -5.00 7.67 16.80
N GLU A 63 -5.80 6.63 17.11
CA GLU A 63 -7.28 6.70 17.22
C GLU A 63 -7.93 7.40 16.01
N MET A 64 -7.38 7.18 14.81
CA MET A 64 -7.84 7.76 13.55
C MET A 64 -8.60 6.76 12.69
#